data_AF-E4PQ28-F1
#
_entry.id   AF-E4PQ28-F1
#
_cell.length_a   1.000
_cell.length_b   1.000
_cell.length_c   1.000
_cell.angle_alpha   90.00
_cell.angle_beta   90.00
_cell.angle_gamma   90.00
#
_symmetry.space_group_name_H-M   'P 1'
#
loop_
_entity.id
_entity.type
_entity.pdbx_description
1 polymer ?
#
loop_
_entity_poly.entity_id
_entity_poly.type
_entity_poly.pdbx_seq_one_letter_code
_entity_poly.pdbx_strand_id
1 'polypeptide(L)'
;MPGKVALLLTLVTAGVVGAGYLLSADNHTDFSWFSKVVDSAETAPVQSAGLARQSSTDPSAEPEPPSDNALGFMLASVADQYAETTRYPPWSIPLSPEQANAYRGNHYEPVSLPLEGDGQFTVTLEKYRFTAGEQILVAAAIRGSQVVGRSLSATLERPESRDAIAGTTLEEAGSPGYFEGVLSADESPGEYRLIVETRLDGKPVRHVSTLAIEPYLGEFEGLGDARIQGNNLIIPVRFSPEDPGYYALSAQLFVGQRPVAQLQMEKRLDSTSNTINLKAHGTVVGQSDDGRPATAENLQIRQLPARPGDRTNYAFGPDEGYAFTPPDLGSLTDTPAVNPESEQRAALLRQLADKF
;
A
#
# COMPACT_ATOMS: atom_id res chain seq x y z
N MET A 1 -13.71 -52.71 -34.29
CA MET A 1 -13.92 -51.26 -34.24
C MET A 1 -13.75 -50.79 -32.79
N PRO A 2 -12.66 -50.08 -32.46
CA PRO A 2 -12.58 -49.38 -31.19
C PRO A 2 -12.22 -47.89 -31.34
N GLY A 3 -12.99 -47.08 -30.60
CA GLY A 3 -12.55 -45.91 -29.83
C GLY A 3 -11.60 -44.90 -30.46
N LYS A 4 -12.16 -43.80 -30.98
CA LYS A 4 -11.46 -42.53 -31.17
C LYS A 4 -11.25 -41.87 -29.80
N VAL A 5 -10.00 -41.72 -29.36
CA VAL A 5 -9.63 -40.77 -28.30
C VAL A 5 -9.22 -39.47 -28.99
N ALA A 6 -10.06 -38.45 -28.86
CA ALA A 6 -9.75 -37.10 -29.24
C ALA A 6 -8.96 -36.43 -28.10
N LEU A 7 -7.77 -35.92 -28.42
CA LEU A 7 -6.98 -35.07 -27.54
C LEU A 7 -7.60 -33.66 -27.60
N LEU A 8 -8.36 -33.27 -26.58
CA LEU A 8 -8.86 -31.90 -26.40
C LEU A 8 -7.88 -31.16 -25.50
N LEU A 9 -7.13 -30.24 -26.10
CA LEU A 9 -6.26 -29.30 -25.43
C LEU A 9 -7.09 -28.05 -25.13
N THR A 10 -7.72 -28.01 -23.96
CA THR A 10 -8.46 -26.84 -23.49
C THR A 10 -7.53 -25.80 -22.89
N LEU A 11 -7.38 -24.70 -23.63
CA LEU A 11 -6.89 -23.39 -23.21
C LEU A 11 -7.71 -22.86 -22.03
N VAL A 12 -7.07 -22.59 -20.88
CA VAL A 12 -7.62 -21.75 -19.83
C VAL A 12 -7.09 -20.34 -20.05
N THR A 13 -7.90 -19.49 -20.69
CA THR A 13 -7.70 -18.03 -20.78
C THR A 13 -8.90 -17.38 -20.10
N ALA A 14 -8.74 -16.97 -18.85
CA ALA A 14 -9.59 -15.98 -18.20
C ALA A 14 -8.91 -15.52 -16.90
N GLY A 15 -8.64 -14.22 -16.79
CA GLY A 15 -8.35 -13.61 -15.48
C GLY A 15 -7.25 -12.57 -15.39
N VAL A 16 -7.15 -11.59 -16.31
CA VAL A 16 -6.44 -10.32 -16.01
C VAL A 16 -7.15 -9.06 -16.56
N VAL A 17 -8.11 -9.19 -17.47
CA VAL A 17 -8.74 -8.01 -18.12
C VAL A 17 -9.65 -7.19 -17.18
N GLY A 18 -9.96 -7.67 -15.96
CA GLY A 18 -10.87 -7.00 -15.03
C GLY A 18 -10.27 -5.95 -14.08
N ALA A 19 -8.95 -5.91 -13.89
CA ALA A 19 -8.34 -5.05 -12.85
C ALA A 19 -7.94 -3.65 -13.36
N GLY A 20 -7.75 -3.47 -14.68
CA GLY A 20 -7.34 -2.19 -15.25
C GLY A 20 -8.47 -1.17 -15.40
N TYR A 21 -9.71 -1.62 -15.58
CA TYR A 21 -10.85 -0.73 -15.83
C TYR A 21 -11.41 -0.09 -14.54
N LEU A 22 -11.20 -0.71 -13.37
CA LEU A 22 -11.69 -0.19 -12.09
C LEU A 22 -10.76 0.82 -11.42
N LEU A 23 -9.52 0.97 -11.89
CA LEU A 23 -8.59 2.01 -11.41
C LEU A 23 -8.64 3.30 -12.25
N SER A 24 -9.42 3.32 -13.35
CA SER A 24 -9.61 4.50 -14.20
C SER A 24 -10.85 5.34 -13.83
N ALA A 25 -11.72 4.85 -12.94
CA ALA A 25 -12.99 5.51 -12.61
C ALA A 25 -12.87 6.57 -11.49
N ASP A 26 -11.79 6.56 -10.71
CA ASP A 26 -11.61 7.47 -9.56
C ASP A 26 -10.60 8.60 -9.79
N ASN A 27 -10.12 8.80 -11.03
CA ASN A 27 -9.23 9.92 -11.36
C ASN A 27 -9.95 10.99 -12.19
N HIS A 28 -11.01 11.58 -11.62
CA HIS A 28 -11.57 12.85 -12.10
C HIS A 28 -10.78 14.02 -11.49
N THR A 29 -9.55 14.22 -11.95
CA THR A 29 -8.89 15.52 -11.86
C THR A 29 -8.34 15.89 -13.24
N ASP A 30 -8.65 17.12 -13.65
CA ASP A 30 -8.59 17.63 -15.01
C ASP A 30 -7.20 17.60 -15.64
N PHE A 31 -7.02 16.78 -16.67
CA PHE A 31 -5.88 16.88 -17.60
C PHE A 31 -6.11 18.01 -18.60
N SER A 32 -5.86 19.26 -18.19
CA SER A 32 -5.82 20.40 -19.11
C SER A 32 -4.40 20.61 -19.66
N TRP A 33 -4.00 19.88 -20.71
CA TRP A 33 -2.76 20.21 -21.44
C TRP A 33 -2.85 20.24 -22.97
N PHE A 34 -4.04 20.05 -23.56
CA PHE A 34 -4.21 20.20 -25.01
C PHE A 34 -5.46 20.99 -25.39
N SER A 35 -5.39 22.32 -25.32
CA SER A 35 -6.29 23.19 -26.08
C SER A 35 -5.78 24.63 -26.13
N LYS A 36 -4.60 24.86 -26.74
CA LYS A 36 -4.29 26.19 -27.27
C LYS A 36 -3.20 26.24 -28.33
N VAL A 37 -3.42 25.60 -29.48
CA VAL A 37 -2.77 26.04 -30.73
C VAL A 37 -3.70 25.77 -31.91
N VAL A 38 -4.62 26.70 -32.17
CA VAL A 38 -4.95 27.20 -33.52
C VAL A 38 -5.61 28.57 -33.29
N ASP A 39 -4.86 29.66 -33.50
CA ASP A 39 -5.16 30.61 -34.59
C ASP A 39 -4.14 31.76 -34.62
N SER A 40 -3.78 32.13 -35.85
CA SER A 40 -3.30 33.43 -36.32
C SER A 40 -1.82 33.83 -36.17
N ALA A 41 -1.12 33.59 -37.29
CA ALA A 41 -0.10 34.39 -37.99
C ALA A 41 0.28 35.79 -37.44
N GLU A 42 1.58 36.15 -37.47
CA GLU A 42 2.23 36.98 -38.53
C GLU A 42 3.71 37.34 -38.20
N THR A 43 4.61 37.04 -39.15
CA THR A 43 5.94 37.64 -39.52
C THR A 43 7.03 38.13 -38.53
N ALA A 44 8.18 37.41 -38.53
CA ALA A 44 9.61 37.81 -38.78
C ALA A 44 10.37 38.90 -37.96
N PRO A 45 11.72 38.96 -38.01
CA PRO A 45 12.76 37.94 -37.78
C PRO A 45 13.83 38.36 -36.72
N VAL A 46 14.65 37.40 -36.28
CA VAL A 46 15.82 37.59 -35.40
C VAL A 46 17.11 37.75 -36.24
N GLN A 47 18.01 38.65 -35.83
CA GLN A 47 19.41 38.68 -36.28
C GLN A 47 20.35 38.00 -35.27
N SER A 48 21.31 37.29 -35.89
CA SER A 48 22.42 36.42 -35.45
C SER A 48 23.49 37.18 -34.63
N ALA A 49 24.54 36.62 -34.01
CA ALA A 49 25.20 35.31 -33.94
C ALA A 49 26.35 35.36 -32.89
N GLY A 50 26.86 34.19 -32.44
CA GLY A 50 28.26 33.99 -32.02
C GLY A 50 28.46 33.29 -30.64
N LEU A 51 28.34 31.96 -30.48
CA LEU A 51 29.28 30.83 -30.75
C LEU A 51 30.52 30.68 -29.83
N ALA A 52 30.51 29.62 -29.00
CA ALA A 52 31.50 28.52 -28.86
C ALA A 52 31.37 27.88 -27.45
N ARG A 53 31.38 26.56 -27.19
CA ARG A 53 31.66 25.35 -27.98
C ARG A 53 31.03 24.13 -27.28
N GLN A 54 30.76 23.11 -28.09
CA GLN A 54 30.03 21.87 -27.84
C GLN A 54 30.71 20.86 -26.90
N SER A 55 29.89 20.18 -26.09
CA SER A 55 30.04 18.75 -25.79
C SER A 55 28.89 18.04 -26.49
N SER A 56 29.21 17.10 -27.37
CA SER A 56 28.26 16.31 -28.15
C SER A 56 27.59 15.25 -27.28
N THR A 57 26.34 15.49 -26.91
CA THR A 57 25.33 14.44 -26.71
C THR A 57 24.39 14.51 -27.91
N ASP A 58 24.20 13.38 -28.59
CA ASP A 58 23.12 13.22 -29.56
C ASP A 58 21.80 13.64 -28.87
N PRO A 59 21.09 14.64 -29.40
CA PRO A 59 19.80 15.03 -28.87
C PRO A 59 18.69 14.24 -29.56
N SER A 60 17.66 13.90 -28.78
CA SER A 60 16.35 13.46 -29.25
C SER A 60 16.28 12.08 -29.92
N ALA A 61 16.16 11.03 -29.09
CA ALA A 61 15.10 10.07 -29.37
C ALA A 61 13.80 10.76 -28.94
N GLU A 62 13.21 11.48 -29.88
CA GLU A 62 11.82 11.94 -29.78
C GLU A 62 10.95 10.69 -29.57
N PRO A 63 10.02 10.65 -28.60
CA PRO A 63 9.19 9.47 -28.39
C PRO A 63 8.50 9.13 -29.70
N GLU A 64 8.70 7.89 -30.14
CA GLU A 64 8.19 7.38 -31.41
C GLU A 64 6.66 7.64 -31.47
N PRO A 65 6.13 8.19 -32.57
CA PRO A 65 4.71 8.47 -32.67
C PRO A 65 3.91 7.18 -32.41
N PRO A 66 2.76 7.26 -31.71
CA PRO A 66 1.97 6.07 -31.44
C PRO A 66 1.66 5.36 -32.75
N SER A 67 1.84 4.04 -32.79
CA SER A 67 1.45 3.24 -33.95
C SER A 67 -0.01 3.57 -34.32
N ASP A 68 -0.30 3.75 -35.61
CA ASP A 68 -1.67 4.00 -36.12
C ASP A 68 -2.68 2.91 -35.69
N ASN A 69 -2.16 1.78 -35.18
CA ASN A 69 -2.90 0.69 -34.59
C ASN A 69 -2.95 0.78 -33.05
N ALA A 70 -4.15 1.01 -32.50
CA ALA A 70 -4.39 1.07 -31.07
C ALA A 70 -3.89 -0.18 -30.30
N LEU A 71 -3.91 -1.36 -30.93
CA LEU A 71 -3.42 -2.60 -30.31
C LEU A 71 -1.89 -2.64 -30.21
N GLY A 72 -1.18 -2.14 -31.23
CA GLY A 72 0.28 -2.00 -31.21
C GLY A 72 0.73 -1.06 -30.09
N PHE A 73 0.07 0.10 -29.97
CA PHE A 73 0.32 1.07 -28.90
C PHE A 73 0.06 0.47 -27.51
N MET A 74 -1.05 -0.24 -27.33
CA MET A 74 -1.34 -0.92 -26.06
C MET A 74 -0.28 -1.96 -25.70
N LEU A 75 0.16 -2.77 -26.67
CA LEU A 75 1.19 -3.78 -26.44
C LEU A 75 2.56 -3.17 -26.13
N ALA A 76 2.94 -2.08 -26.81
CA ALA A 76 4.16 -1.33 -26.52
C ALA A 76 4.12 -0.72 -25.12
N SER A 77 3.01 -0.06 -24.76
CA SER A 77 2.80 0.50 -23.43
C SER A 77 2.89 -0.55 -22.32
N VAL A 78 2.28 -1.73 -22.52
CA VAL A 78 2.39 -2.86 -21.59
C VAL A 78 3.82 -3.37 -21.51
N ALA A 79 4.53 -3.46 -22.64
CA ALA A 79 5.92 -3.92 -22.67
C ALA A 79 6.86 -2.97 -21.92
N ASP A 80 6.67 -1.66 -22.06
CA ASP A 80 7.46 -0.65 -21.36
C ASP A 80 7.16 -0.65 -19.86
N GLN A 81 5.89 -0.71 -19.47
CA GLN A 81 5.50 -0.83 -18.07
C GLN A 81 6.06 -2.12 -17.44
N TYR A 82 6.09 -3.21 -18.20
CA TYR A 82 6.68 -4.47 -17.77
C TYR A 82 8.20 -4.38 -17.64
N ALA A 83 8.89 -3.72 -18.57
CA ALA A 83 10.34 -3.49 -18.51
C ALA A 83 10.74 -2.64 -17.30
N GLU A 84 9.99 -1.57 -17.02
CA GLU A 84 10.19 -0.71 -15.86
C GLU A 84 10.01 -1.48 -14.54
N THR A 85 8.95 -2.29 -14.44
CA THR A 85 8.64 -3.03 -13.21
C THR A 85 9.62 -4.18 -12.97
N THR A 86 10.12 -4.83 -14.02
CA THR A 86 11.05 -5.97 -13.95
C THR A 86 12.44 -5.55 -13.43
N ARG A 87 12.80 -4.27 -13.53
CA ARG A 87 14.08 -3.75 -13.03
C ARG A 87 14.30 -4.03 -11.54
N TYR A 88 13.20 -4.05 -10.77
CA TYR A 88 13.23 -4.18 -9.32
C TYR A 88 12.97 -5.62 -8.90
N PRO A 89 13.70 -6.15 -7.90
CA PRO A 89 13.38 -7.45 -7.37
C PRO A 89 12.05 -7.38 -6.59
N PRO A 90 11.26 -8.47 -6.55
CA PRO A 90 9.93 -8.45 -5.94
C PRO A 90 9.93 -8.13 -4.44
N TRP A 91 11.06 -8.23 -3.76
CA TRP A 91 11.22 -7.95 -2.34
C TRP A 91 11.67 -6.52 -2.02
N SER A 92 11.91 -5.67 -3.04
CA SER A 92 12.36 -4.27 -2.89
C SER A 92 11.80 -3.39 -4.00
N ILE A 93 10.59 -2.90 -3.79
CA ILE A 93 9.82 -2.13 -4.77
C ILE A 93 9.98 -0.63 -4.45
N PRO A 94 10.32 0.26 -5.40
CA PRO A 94 10.43 1.69 -5.13
C PRO A 94 9.09 2.27 -4.65
N LEU A 95 9.14 3.30 -3.80
CA LEU A 95 7.94 4.00 -3.31
C LEU A 95 7.98 5.48 -3.65
N SER A 96 6.87 5.99 -4.21
CA SER A 96 6.58 7.43 -4.21
C SER A 96 6.02 7.88 -2.86
N PRO A 97 6.04 9.19 -2.55
CA PRO A 97 5.39 9.74 -1.35
C PRO A 97 3.90 9.38 -1.24
N GLU A 98 3.17 9.43 -2.35
CA GLU A 98 1.74 9.09 -2.39
C GLU A 98 1.52 7.61 -2.11
N GLN A 99 2.36 6.74 -2.69
CA GLN A 99 2.32 5.31 -2.46
C GLN A 99 2.67 4.97 -1.00
N ALA A 100 3.70 5.60 -0.43
CA ALA A 100 4.06 5.41 0.97
C ALA A 100 2.89 5.75 1.91
N ASN A 101 2.19 6.87 1.63
CA ASN A 101 0.99 7.26 2.37
C ASN A 101 -0.19 6.29 2.19
N ALA A 102 -0.38 5.76 0.98
CA ALA A 102 -1.43 4.78 0.68
C ALA A 102 -1.16 3.40 1.32
N TYR A 103 0.11 3.06 1.55
CA TYR A 103 0.53 1.79 2.15
C TYR A 103 0.85 1.89 3.65
N ARG A 104 0.31 2.89 4.34
CA ARG A 104 0.35 2.97 5.81
C ARG A 104 -0.47 1.81 6.39
N GLY A 105 0.21 0.77 6.86
CA GLY A 105 -0.35 -0.57 7.11
C GLY A 105 -1.69 -0.60 7.86
N ASN A 106 -1.68 -0.36 9.17
CA ASN A 106 -2.86 -0.47 10.04
C ASN A 106 -3.60 0.87 10.27
N HIS A 107 -3.73 1.69 9.24
CA HIS A 107 -4.41 2.99 9.34
C HIS A 107 -5.92 2.85 9.19
N TYR A 108 -6.69 3.55 10.02
CA TYR A 108 -8.15 3.63 9.87
C TYR A 108 -8.54 4.92 9.14
N GLU A 109 -9.27 4.78 8.04
CA GLU A 109 -9.80 5.93 7.30
C GLU A 109 -11.22 6.26 7.81
N PRO A 110 -11.45 7.45 8.39
CA PRO A 110 -12.76 7.82 8.93
C PRO A 110 -13.85 7.88 7.88
N VAL A 111 -14.99 7.26 8.18
CA VAL A 111 -16.18 7.35 7.33
C VAL A 111 -17.14 8.37 7.90
N SER A 112 -17.58 9.31 7.07
CA SER A 112 -18.57 10.33 7.44
C SER A 112 -19.94 9.99 6.86
N LEU A 113 -20.95 9.87 7.72
CA LEU A 113 -22.36 9.76 7.32
C LEU A 113 -22.95 11.17 7.15
N PRO A 114 -23.41 11.56 5.97
CA PRO A 114 -24.11 12.83 5.80
C PRO A 114 -25.46 12.81 6.54
N LEU A 115 -25.77 13.91 7.21
CA LEU A 115 -27.01 14.12 7.94
C LEU A 115 -27.90 15.14 7.20
N GLU A 116 -29.09 15.41 7.72
CA GLU A 116 -29.95 16.46 7.16
C GLU A 116 -29.23 17.84 7.19
N GLY A 117 -29.34 18.61 6.10
CA GLY A 117 -28.65 19.90 5.95
C GLY A 117 -27.17 19.74 5.58
N ASP A 118 -26.31 20.48 6.28
CA ASP A 118 -24.85 20.44 6.17
C ASP A 118 -24.19 19.57 7.26
N GLY A 119 -25.00 18.82 8.02
CA GLY A 119 -24.50 18.03 9.13
C GLY A 119 -23.78 16.74 8.72
N GLN A 120 -22.87 16.27 9.58
CA GLN A 120 -22.08 15.07 9.38
C GLN A 120 -21.94 14.30 10.70
N PHE A 121 -22.04 12.98 10.63
CA PHE A 121 -21.70 12.06 11.72
C PHE A 121 -20.50 11.21 11.31
N THR A 122 -19.36 11.49 11.91
CA THR A 122 -18.09 10.79 11.64
C THR A 122 -17.73 9.90 12.82
N VAL A 123 -17.33 8.66 12.54
CA VAL A 123 -16.73 7.76 13.53
C VAL A 123 -15.28 7.54 13.14
N THR A 124 -14.40 7.57 14.13
CA THR A 124 -12.94 7.44 13.96
C THR A 124 -12.41 6.43 14.97
N LEU A 125 -11.51 5.57 14.49
CA LEU A 125 -10.72 4.64 15.29
C LEU A 125 -9.25 4.98 15.11
N GLU A 126 -8.42 4.57 16.05
CA GLU A 126 -6.96 4.69 15.95
C GLU A 126 -6.42 3.82 14.81
N LYS A 127 -6.98 2.61 14.67
CA LYS A 127 -6.60 1.59 13.71
C LYS A 127 -7.78 0.66 13.42
N TYR A 128 -7.66 -0.18 12.39
CA TYR A 128 -8.75 -1.10 12.03
C TYR A 128 -8.47 -2.55 12.45
N ARG A 129 -7.22 -2.92 12.77
CA ARG A 129 -6.86 -4.20 13.37
C ARG A 129 -6.34 -3.99 14.78
N PHE A 130 -7.00 -4.58 15.75
CA PHE A 130 -6.60 -4.56 17.16
C PHE A 130 -6.06 -5.93 17.53
N THR A 131 -5.02 -5.97 18.34
CA THR A 131 -4.56 -7.22 18.94
C THR A 131 -5.46 -7.58 20.11
N ALA A 132 -5.74 -8.86 20.29
CA ALA A 132 -6.59 -9.34 21.38
C ALA A 132 -6.06 -8.85 22.74
N GLY A 133 -6.95 -8.29 23.56
CA GLY A 133 -6.63 -7.65 24.84
C GLY A 133 -6.25 -6.16 24.77
N GLU A 134 -6.15 -5.57 23.58
CA GLU A 134 -5.99 -4.12 23.44
C GLU A 134 -7.28 -3.35 23.77
N GLN A 135 -7.12 -2.08 24.09
CA GLN A 135 -8.24 -1.14 24.15
C GLN A 135 -8.53 -0.58 22.77
N ILE A 136 -9.82 -0.44 22.46
CA ILE A 136 -10.33 0.19 21.25
C ILE A 136 -10.85 1.56 21.65
N LEU A 137 -10.08 2.62 21.37
CA LEU A 137 -10.57 3.99 21.50
C LEU A 137 -11.52 4.31 20.34
N VAL A 138 -12.74 4.69 20.68
CA VAL A 138 -13.76 5.10 19.72
C VAL A 138 -14.01 6.58 19.88
N ALA A 139 -13.78 7.32 18.80
CA ALA A 139 -14.11 8.74 18.70
C ALA A 139 -15.26 8.96 17.73
N ALA A 140 -16.17 9.86 18.09
CA ALA A 140 -17.31 10.25 17.27
C ALA A 140 -17.43 11.77 17.21
N ALA A 141 -17.62 12.31 16.02
CA ALA A 141 -17.85 13.73 15.80
C ALA A 141 -19.17 13.94 15.06
N ILE A 142 -20.05 14.73 15.66
CA ILE A 142 -21.30 15.18 15.06
C ILE A 142 -21.23 16.68 14.86
N ARG A 143 -21.32 17.10 13.60
CA ARG A 143 -21.35 18.50 13.19
C ARG A 143 -22.68 18.81 12.51
N GLY A 144 -23.17 20.02 12.67
CA GLY A 144 -24.43 20.48 12.08
C GLY A 144 -25.35 21.13 13.11
N SER A 145 -26.55 21.47 12.68
CA SER A 145 -27.55 22.13 13.53
C SER A 145 -28.42 21.16 14.34
N GLN A 146 -28.19 19.85 14.25
CA GLN A 146 -29.03 18.86 14.92
C GLN A 146 -28.81 18.88 16.44
N VAL A 147 -29.87 18.60 17.20
CA VAL A 147 -29.77 18.38 18.64
C VAL A 147 -29.37 16.93 18.89
N VAL A 148 -28.17 16.76 19.45
CA VAL A 148 -27.62 15.46 19.86
C VAL A 148 -27.93 15.18 21.33
N GLY A 149 -28.11 13.91 21.68
CA GLY A 149 -28.08 13.47 23.08
C GLY A 149 -26.73 13.77 23.75
N ARG A 150 -26.71 13.71 25.09
CA ARG A 150 -25.48 13.95 25.89
C ARG A 150 -24.43 12.85 25.77
N SER A 151 -24.83 11.68 25.27
CA SER A 151 -23.96 10.53 25.10
C SER A 151 -24.43 9.69 23.92
N LEU A 152 -23.52 8.86 23.41
CA LEU A 152 -23.78 7.88 22.35
C LEU A 152 -23.56 6.48 22.90
N SER A 153 -24.16 5.48 22.26
CA SER A 153 -23.86 4.08 22.53
C SER A 153 -22.93 3.56 21.45
N ALA A 154 -21.87 2.86 21.83
CA ALA A 154 -21.00 2.13 20.92
C ALA A 154 -21.03 0.64 21.26
N THR A 155 -21.34 -0.20 20.28
CA THR A 155 -21.52 -1.63 20.44
C THR A 155 -20.69 -2.39 19.42
N LEU A 156 -19.98 -3.41 19.85
CA LEU A 156 -19.30 -4.35 18.98
C LEU A 156 -20.23 -5.52 18.66
N GLU A 157 -20.33 -5.89 17.37
CA GLU A 157 -21.19 -6.97 16.88
C GLU A 157 -20.42 -7.97 16.01
N ARG A 158 -20.79 -9.24 16.09
CA ARG A 158 -20.36 -10.26 15.11
C ARG A 158 -21.11 -10.09 13.78
N PRO A 159 -20.44 -10.03 12.62
CA PRO A 159 -21.10 -9.75 11.34
C PRO A 159 -22.20 -10.72 10.95
N GLU A 160 -22.02 -12.02 11.25
CA GLU A 160 -22.91 -13.11 10.83
C GLU A 160 -24.15 -13.23 11.71
N SER A 161 -23.96 -13.27 13.04
CA SER A 161 -25.06 -13.45 13.99
C SER A 161 -25.73 -12.15 14.39
N ARG A 162 -25.02 -11.01 14.28
CA ARG A 162 -25.41 -9.70 14.81
C ARG A 162 -25.56 -9.69 16.33
N ASP A 163 -24.90 -10.63 17.00
CA ASP A 163 -24.85 -10.65 18.45
C ASP A 163 -23.99 -9.48 18.92
N ALA A 164 -24.55 -8.65 19.80
CA ALA A 164 -23.80 -7.65 20.54
C ALA A 164 -22.92 -8.36 21.57
N ILE A 165 -21.60 -8.17 21.47
CA ILE A 165 -20.62 -8.86 22.31
C ILE A 165 -19.99 -7.95 23.36
N ALA A 166 -19.85 -6.66 23.04
CA ALA A 166 -19.34 -5.65 23.95
C ALA A 166 -20.03 -4.32 23.68
N GLY A 167 -20.14 -3.47 24.69
CA GLY A 167 -20.75 -2.16 24.56
C GLY A 167 -20.15 -1.16 25.54
N THR A 168 -20.15 0.10 25.15
CA THR A 168 -19.69 1.21 25.98
C THR A 168 -20.53 2.46 25.67
N THR A 169 -20.49 3.42 26.58
CA THR A 169 -21.07 4.74 26.36
C THR A 169 -19.97 5.70 25.94
N LEU A 170 -20.20 6.46 24.86
CA LEU A 170 -19.32 7.56 24.47
C LEU A 170 -19.84 8.84 25.12
N GLU A 171 -18.99 9.49 25.90
CA GLU A 171 -19.30 10.72 26.62
C GLU A 171 -18.71 11.92 25.89
N GLU A 172 -19.35 13.08 26.03
CA GLU A 172 -18.87 14.32 25.40
C GLU A 172 -17.49 14.69 25.95
N ALA A 173 -16.52 14.89 25.05
CA ALA A 173 -15.12 15.09 25.39
C ALA A 173 -14.55 16.33 24.70
N GLY A 174 -13.92 17.24 25.45
CA GLY A 174 -13.18 18.39 24.91
C GLY A 174 -14.02 19.51 24.27
N SER A 175 -14.81 19.20 23.24
CA SER A 175 -15.56 20.15 22.41
C SER A 175 -17.02 19.70 22.23
N PRO A 176 -17.98 20.63 22.11
CA PRO A 176 -19.36 20.28 21.82
C PRO A 176 -19.51 19.41 20.57
N GLY A 177 -20.25 18.31 20.68
CA GLY A 177 -20.50 17.38 19.57
C GLY A 177 -19.35 16.40 19.27
N TYR A 178 -18.30 16.36 20.10
CA TYR A 178 -17.26 15.34 20.06
C TYR A 178 -17.39 14.39 21.25
N PHE A 179 -17.29 13.10 21.00
CA PHE A 179 -17.55 12.06 21.98
C PHE A 179 -16.49 10.98 21.92
N GLU A 180 -16.11 10.46 23.08
CA GLU A 180 -15.11 9.40 23.21
C GLU A 180 -15.53 8.33 24.20
N GLY A 181 -15.04 7.12 23.97
CA GLY A 181 -15.17 6.00 24.88
C GLY A 181 -14.30 4.84 24.47
N VAL A 182 -14.20 3.85 25.33
CA VAL A 182 -13.29 2.73 25.17
C VAL A 182 -14.05 1.42 25.21
N LEU A 183 -13.73 0.52 24.28
CA LEU A 183 -14.12 -0.89 24.28
C LEU A 183 -12.87 -1.75 24.52
N SER A 184 -13.06 -2.99 24.96
CA SER A 184 -11.98 -3.97 25.06
C SER A 184 -12.00 -4.92 23.87
N ALA A 185 -10.83 -5.26 23.34
CA ALA A 185 -10.64 -6.25 22.27
C ALA A 185 -10.45 -7.68 22.84
N ASP A 186 -11.19 -8.07 23.86
CA ASP A 186 -11.04 -9.39 24.54
C ASP A 186 -11.70 -10.55 23.78
N GLU A 187 -12.43 -10.23 22.70
CA GLU A 187 -13.16 -11.21 21.92
C GLU A 187 -12.24 -12.08 21.07
N SER A 188 -12.74 -13.26 20.70
CA SER A 188 -12.02 -14.20 19.83
C SER A 188 -11.52 -13.52 18.55
N PRO A 189 -10.33 -13.84 18.01
CA PRO A 189 -9.87 -13.24 16.77
C PRO A 189 -10.89 -13.38 15.64
N GLY A 190 -11.25 -12.27 15.00
CA GLY A 190 -12.36 -12.22 14.04
C GLY A 190 -12.54 -10.86 13.40
N GLU A 191 -13.45 -10.77 12.43
CA GLU A 191 -13.96 -9.50 11.94
C GLU A 191 -15.18 -9.08 12.76
N TYR A 192 -15.33 -7.78 12.98
CA TYR A 192 -16.37 -7.19 13.81
C TYR A 192 -16.95 -5.92 13.19
N ARG A 193 -18.17 -5.61 13.58
CA ARG A 193 -18.81 -4.33 13.28
C ARG A 193 -18.89 -3.50 14.55
N LEU A 194 -18.38 -2.28 14.48
CA LEU A 194 -18.63 -1.26 15.48
C LEU A 194 -19.87 -0.46 15.07
N ILE A 195 -20.85 -0.45 15.96
CA ILE A 195 -22.12 0.22 15.79
C ILE A 195 -22.16 1.39 16.76
N VAL A 196 -22.18 2.62 16.24
CA VAL A 196 -22.33 3.82 17.05
C VAL A 196 -23.72 4.42 16.83
N GLU A 197 -24.51 4.50 17.89
CA GLU A 197 -25.91 4.89 17.87
C GLU A 197 -26.18 6.13 18.72
N THR A 198 -27.06 6.98 18.22
CA THR A 198 -27.54 8.16 18.92
C THR A 198 -28.93 8.56 18.45
N ARG A 199 -29.50 9.59 19.08
CA ARG A 199 -30.70 10.27 18.58
C ARG A 199 -30.35 11.69 18.16
N LEU A 200 -30.66 12.01 16.91
CA LEU A 200 -30.52 13.35 16.33
C LEU A 200 -31.92 13.89 16.05
N ASP A 201 -32.26 15.02 16.65
CA ASP A 201 -33.61 15.63 16.56
C ASP A 201 -34.72 14.62 16.90
N GLY A 202 -34.45 13.75 17.87
CA GLY A 202 -35.37 12.69 18.31
C GLY A 202 -35.46 11.47 17.38
N LYS A 203 -34.77 11.44 16.23
CA LYS A 203 -34.69 10.29 15.32
C LYS A 203 -33.45 9.44 15.62
N PRO A 204 -33.56 8.09 15.68
CA PRO A 204 -32.39 7.24 15.85
C PRO A 204 -31.51 7.28 14.60
N VAL A 205 -30.21 7.45 14.79
CA VAL A 205 -29.19 7.41 13.73
C VAL A 205 -28.09 6.45 14.15
N ARG A 206 -27.64 5.65 13.18
CA ARG A 206 -26.65 4.60 13.39
C ARG A 206 -25.52 4.73 12.37
N HIS A 207 -24.30 4.75 12.87
CA HIS A 207 -23.09 4.65 12.07
C HIS A 207 -22.48 3.26 12.24
N VAL A 208 -21.98 2.69 11.16
CA VAL A 208 -21.39 1.35 11.13
C VAL A 208 -19.97 1.44 10.60
N SER A 209 -19.04 0.95 11.40
CA SER A 209 -17.63 0.81 11.05
C SER A 209 -17.22 -0.65 11.15
N THR A 210 -16.19 -1.05 10.40
CA THR A 210 -15.65 -2.41 10.44
C THR A 210 -14.26 -2.40 11.06
N LEU A 211 -13.96 -3.40 11.89
CA LEU A 211 -12.64 -3.64 12.46
C LEU A 211 -12.37 -5.14 12.58
N ALA A 212 -11.12 -5.50 12.83
CA ALA A 212 -10.73 -6.88 13.12
C ALA A 212 -10.02 -6.96 14.47
N ILE A 213 -10.21 -8.08 15.16
CA ILE A 213 -9.38 -8.49 16.29
C ILE A 213 -8.44 -9.60 15.79
N GLU A 214 -7.15 -9.39 15.98
CA GLU A 214 -6.06 -10.28 15.64
C GLU A 214 -5.57 -11.03 16.88
N PRO A 215 -5.11 -12.28 16.76
CA PRO A 215 -4.40 -12.91 17.86
C PRO A 215 -3.09 -12.16 18.12
N TYR A 216 -2.56 -12.32 19.32
CA TYR A 216 -1.19 -11.93 19.60
C TYR A 216 -0.21 -12.85 18.87
N LEU A 217 0.63 -12.29 18.00
CA LEU A 217 1.59 -13.07 17.19
C LEU A 217 3.01 -13.08 17.75
N GLY A 218 3.29 -12.26 18.77
CA GLY A 218 4.62 -12.01 19.29
C GLY A 218 5.06 -10.54 19.19
N GLU A 219 6.33 -10.27 19.53
CA GLU A 219 6.87 -8.92 19.64
C GLU A 219 7.96 -8.63 18.62
N PHE A 220 8.02 -7.37 18.18
CA PHE A 220 9.20 -6.83 17.53
C PHE A 220 10.25 -6.42 18.59
N GLU A 221 11.44 -7.01 18.51
CA GLU A 221 12.54 -6.74 19.46
C GLU A 221 13.50 -5.66 18.93
N GLY A 222 13.20 -5.06 17.77
CA GLY A 222 14.01 -4.05 17.10
C GLY A 222 14.84 -4.59 15.93
N LEU A 223 15.84 -3.79 15.54
CA LEU A 223 16.73 -4.09 14.42
C LEU A 223 18.07 -4.67 14.90
N GLY A 224 18.65 -5.55 14.09
CA GLY A 224 20.07 -5.88 14.17
C GLY A 224 20.93 -4.93 13.31
N ASP A 225 22.23 -5.20 13.26
CA ASP A 225 23.16 -4.36 12.50
C ASP A 225 22.90 -4.48 10.99
N ALA A 226 22.54 -3.36 10.38
CA ALA A 226 22.40 -3.26 8.93
C ALA A 226 23.76 -3.46 8.24
N ARG A 227 23.77 -4.15 7.10
CA ARG A 227 25.01 -4.48 6.39
C ARG A 227 24.81 -4.61 4.89
N ILE A 228 25.85 -4.33 4.12
CA ILE A 228 25.84 -4.58 2.68
C ILE A 228 26.19 -6.05 2.40
N GLN A 229 25.45 -6.67 1.50
CA GLN A 229 25.75 -8.01 0.98
C GLN A 229 25.41 -8.11 -0.51
N GLY A 230 26.43 -8.17 -1.36
CA GLY A 230 26.25 -8.02 -2.80
C GLY A 230 25.67 -6.63 -3.11
N ASN A 231 24.73 -6.55 -4.05
CA ASN A 231 24.03 -5.31 -4.37
C ASN A 231 22.80 -5.05 -3.48
N ASN A 232 22.87 -5.41 -2.19
CA ASN A 232 21.76 -5.30 -1.25
C ASN A 232 22.19 -4.68 0.07
N LEU A 233 21.39 -3.76 0.58
CA LEU A 233 21.34 -3.40 1.98
C LEU A 233 20.49 -4.43 2.73
N ILE A 234 21.08 -5.14 3.67
CA ILE A 234 20.41 -6.12 4.55
C ILE A 234 20.02 -5.41 5.85
N ILE A 235 18.74 -5.48 6.22
CA ILE A 235 18.19 -4.91 7.45
C ILE A 235 17.61 -6.08 8.28
N PRO A 236 18.34 -6.56 9.30
CA PRO A 236 17.85 -7.64 10.15
C PRO A 236 16.77 -7.10 11.10
N VAL A 237 15.56 -7.65 11.01
CA VAL A 237 14.45 -7.35 11.93
C VAL A 237 14.28 -8.53 12.88
N ARG A 238 14.30 -8.27 14.18
CA ARG A 238 14.07 -9.28 15.21
C ARG A 238 12.60 -9.29 15.61
N PHE A 239 11.98 -10.45 15.51
CA PHE A 239 10.61 -10.73 15.87
C PHE A 239 10.56 -12.04 16.63
N SER A 240 10.09 -12.02 17.87
CA SER A 240 9.93 -13.21 18.72
C SER A 240 8.51 -13.73 18.55
N PRO A 241 8.27 -14.79 17.76
CA PRO A 241 6.93 -15.28 17.49
C PRO A 241 6.36 -16.03 18.69
N GLU A 242 5.07 -15.86 18.95
CA GLU A 242 4.33 -16.68 19.92
C GLU A 242 4.27 -18.14 19.45
N ASP A 243 3.92 -18.34 18.17
CA ASP A 243 3.82 -19.67 17.55
C ASP A 243 4.84 -19.85 16.40
N PRO A 244 5.45 -21.04 16.25
CA PRO A 244 6.29 -21.34 15.09
C PRO A 244 5.46 -21.38 13.81
N GLY A 245 5.98 -20.83 12.70
CA GLY A 245 5.21 -20.74 11.46
C GLY A 245 5.96 -20.05 10.33
N TYR A 246 5.30 -19.93 9.18
CA TYR A 246 5.78 -19.08 8.09
C TYR A 246 5.22 -17.68 8.29
N TYR A 247 6.12 -16.69 8.29
CA TYR A 247 5.77 -15.30 8.45
C TYR A 247 6.21 -14.50 7.23
N ALA A 248 5.36 -13.59 6.79
CA ALA A 248 5.67 -12.58 5.78
C ALA A 248 5.78 -11.23 6.46
N LEU A 249 6.99 -10.66 6.50
CA LEU A 249 7.25 -9.33 7.02
C LEU A 249 7.34 -8.33 5.86
N SER A 250 6.71 -7.18 6.03
CA SER A 250 6.88 -6.02 5.18
C SER A 250 7.19 -4.77 5.99
N ALA A 251 7.92 -3.83 5.41
CA ALA A 251 8.18 -2.52 5.98
C ALA A 251 8.47 -1.51 4.86
N GLN A 252 8.24 -0.23 5.16
CA GLN A 252 8.66 0.87 4.32
C GLN A 252 10.03 1.37 4.76
N LEU A 253 10.98 1.44 3.83
CA LEU A 253 12.30 2.03 4.05
C LEU A 253 12.27 3.50 3.69
N PHE A 254 12.71 4.35 4.63
CA PHE A 254 12.96 5.77 4.40
C PHE A 254 14.43 6.08 4.60
N VAL A 255 14.93 7.06 3.85
CA VAL A 255 16.25 7.68 4.07
C VAL A 255 16.02 9.17 4.31
N GLY A 256 16.33 9.62 5.53
CA GLY A 256 15.89 10.93 6.03
C GLY A 256 14.36 10.99 6.16
N GLN A 257 13.70 11.71 5.26
CA GLN A 257 12.23 11.84 5.20
C GLN A 257 11.66 11.33 3.86
N ARG A 258 12.52 10.80 2.99
CA ARG A 258 12.14 10.34 1.67
C ARG A 258 11.81 8.86 1.74
N PRO A 259 10.60 8.42 1.33
CA PRO A 259 10.33 7.00 1.12
C PRO A 259 11.19 6.50 -0.03
N VAL A 260 11.81 5.35 0.18
CA VAL A 260 12.73 4.73 -0.78
C VAL A 260 12.11 3.48 -1.37
N ALA A 261 11.64 2.56 -0.51
CA ALA A 261 11.13 1.28 -1.00
C ALA A 261 10.18 0.59 -0.02
N GLN A 262 9.25 -0.19 -0.58
CA GLN A 262 8.51 -1.23 0.11
C GLN A 262 9.36 -2.50 0.11
N LEU A 263 9.72 -2.96 1.30
CA LEU A 263 10.48 -4.17 1.52
C LEU A 263 9.55 -5.29 1.95
N GLN A 264 9.79 -6.50 1.46
CA GLN A 264 9.04 -7.68 1.89
C GLN A 264 9.89 -8.94 1.89
N MET A 265 9.74 -9.77 2.92
CA MET A 265 10.44 -11.04 3.03
C MET A 265 9.60 -12.06 3.77
N GLU A 266 9.64 -13.29 3.27
CA GLU A 266 9.04 -14.44 3.94
C GLU A 266 10.12 -15.26 4.63
N LYS A 267 9.84 -15.71 5.85
CA LYS A 267 10.73 -16.61 6.58
C LYS A 267 9.93 -17.50 7.52
N ARG A 268 10.38 -18.74 7.67
CA ARG A 268 9.94 -19.59 8.77
C ARG A 268 10.59 -19.10 10.07
N LEU A 269 9.77 -18.82 11.07
CA LEU A 269 10.21 -18.46 12.42
C LEU A 269 9.82 -19.55 13.42
N ASP A 270 10.62 -19.67 14.46
CA ASP A 270 10.44 -20.54 15.62
C ASP A 270 11.27 -19.99 16.79
N SER A 271 11.29 -20.70 17.92
CA SER A 271 12.03 -20.30 19.13
C SER A 271 13.55 -20.18 18.94
N THR A 272 14.11 -20.67 17.84
CA THR A 272 15.55 -20.59 17.51
C THR A 272 15.87 -19.64 16.35
N SER A 273 14.85 -19.24 15.57
CA SER A 273 14.98 -18.33 14.44
C SER A 273 13.97 -17.19 14.57
N ASN A 274 14.41 -16.08 15.15
CA ASN A 274 13.62 -14.87 15.40
C ASN A 274 14.01 -13.68 14.49
N THR A 275 14.92 -13.86 13.52
CA THR A 275 15.39 -12.74 12.68
C THR A 275 14.93 -12.88 11.24
N ILE A 276 14.24 -11.88 10.69
CA ILE A 276 13.91 -11.76 9.26
C ILE A 276 14.81 -10.70 8.63
N ASN A 277 15.54 -11.06 7.57
CA ASN A 277 16.39 -10.13 6.85
C ASN A 277 15.60 -9.46 5.72
N LEU A 278 15.11 -8.24 5.97
CA LEU A 278 14.65 -7.38 4.89
C LEU A 278 15.84 -6.98 4.02
N LYS A 279 15.59 -6.76 2.74
CA LYS A 279 16.63 -6.45 1.75
C LYS A 279 16.16 -5.26 0.94
N ALA A 280 17.00 -4.24 0.80
CA ALA A 280 16.79 -3.16 -0.16
C ALA A 280 17.85 -3.28 -1.26
N HIS A 281 17.41 -3.34 -2.52
CA HIS A 281 18.30 -3.55 -3.65
C HIS A 281 18.98 -2.24 -4.08
N GLY A 282 20.19 -2.32 -4.66
CA GLY A 282 20.90 -1.13 -5.14
C GLY A 282 20.11 -0.26 -6.13
N THR A 283 19.16 -0.84 -6.89
CA THR A 283 18.25 -0.08 -7.77
C THR A 283 17.32 0.88 -7.06
N VAL A 284 17.03 0.67 -5.77
CA VAL A 284 16.17 1.59 -4.98
C VAL A 284 16.98 2.47 -4.04
N VAL A 285 18.06 1.96 -3.44
CA VAL A 285 18.84 2.71 -2.43
C VAL A 285 20.10 3.36 -2.99
N GLY A 286 20.65 2.89 -4.12
CA GLY A 286 21.89 3.43 -4.70
C GLY A 286 21.78 4.85 -5.25
N GLN A 287 20.57 5.41 -5.31
CA GLN A 287 20.33 6.82 -5.64
C GLN A 287 20.10 7.72 -4.40
N SER A 288 20.29 7.19 -3.19
CA SER A 288 20.05 7.92 -1.94
C SER A 288 21.31 8.62 -1.45
N ASP A 289 21.15 9.78 -0.82
CA ASP A 289 22.27 10.54 -0.25
C ASP A 289 22.97 9.75 0.87
N ASP A 290 24.29 9.61 0.76
CA ASP A 290 25.12 8.98 1.78
C ASP A 290 25.04 9.71 3.14
N GLY A 291 25.06 8.94 4.23
CA GLY A 291 25.20 9.46 5.59
C GLY A 291 23.93 10.00 6.24
N ARG A 292 22.78 9.96 5.57
CA ARG A 292 21.49 10.24 6.22
C ARG A 292 21.03 9.04 7.06
N PRO A 293 20.40 9.26 8.23
CA PRO A 293 19.77 8.18 8.97
C PRO A 293 18.65 7.56 8.15
N ALA A 294 18.45 6.26 8.32
CA ALA A 294 17.37 5.52 7.69
C ALA A 294 16.36 5.05 8.75
N THR A 295 15.10 4.92 8.36
CA THR A 295 14.04 4.39 9.22
C THR A 295 13.32 3.26 8.49
N ALA A 296 13.02 2.19 9.23
CA ALA A 296 12.10 1.14 8.79
C ALA A 296 10.76 1.42 9.49
N GLU A 297 9.77 1.89 8.74
CA GLU A 297 8.46 2.31 9.24
C GLU A 297 7.36 1.38 8.71
N ASN A 298 6.14 1.51 9.25
CA ASN A 298 4.97 0.75 8.81
C ASN A 298 5.23 -0.77 8.78
N LEU A 299 5.92 -1.29 9.80
CA LEU A 299 6.21 -2.72 9.89
C LEU A 299 4.91 -3.50 10.05
N GLN A 300 4.71 -4.50 9.19
CA GLN A 300 3.57 -5.40 9.23
C GLN A 300 4.08 -6.82 9.06
N ILE A 301 3.72 -7.69 10.00
CA ILE A 301 4.01 -9.12 9.90
C ILE A 301 2.72 -9.91 9.78
N ARG A 302 2.73 -10.88 8.88
CA ARG A 302 1.59 -11.77 8.61
C ARG A 302 2.00 -13.19 8.93
N GLN A 303 1.21 -13.88 9.76
CA GLN A 303 1.33 -15.32 9.92
C GLN A 303 0.59 -15.99 8.76
N LEU A 304 1.34 -16.71 7.92
CA LEU A 304 0.79 -17.36 6.74
C LEU A 304 0.00 -18.62 7.13
N PRO A 305 -1.14 -18.90 6.46
CA PRO A 305 -1.94 -20.10 6.69
C PRO A 305 -1.11 -21.39 6.63
N ALA A 306 -1.24 -22.25 7.64
CA ALA A 306 -0.59 -23.56 7.64
C ALA A 306 -1.32 -24.55 6.73
N ARG A 307 -2.64 -24.39 6.57
CA ARG A 307 -3.51 -25.21 5.72
C ARG A 307 -4.47 -24.33 4.90
N PRO A 308 -4.93 -24.81 3.73
CA PRO A 308 -6.01 -24.15 3.02
C PRO A 308 -7.24 -23.96 3.91
N GLY A 309 -7.74 -22.72 3.98
CA GLY A 309 -8.88 -22.35 4.82
C GLY A 309 -8.50 -21.71 6.15
N ASP A 310 -7.24 -21.80 6.60
CA ASP A 310 -6.79 -21.06 7.77
C ASP A 310 -6.71 -19.55 7.47
N ARG A 311 -6.99 -18.72 8.49
CA ARG A 311 -6.90 -17.27 8.36
C ARG A 311 -5.44 -16.81 8.29
N THR A 312 -5.18 -15.75 7.54
CA THR A 312 -3.93 -14.98 7.69
C THR A 312 -4.10 -14.02 8.87
N ASN A 313 -3.23 -14.13 9.86
CA ASN A 313 -3.24 -13.24 11.03
C ASN A 313 -2.21 -12.13 10.86
N TYR A 314 -2.45 -11.01 11.53
CA TYR A 314 -1.64 -9.80 11.37
C TYR A 314 -1.13 -9.27 12.71
N ALA A 315 0.10 -8.77 12.70
CA ALA A 315 0.64 -7.92 13.76
C ALA A 315 1.43 -6.78 13.14
N PHE A 316 1.65 -5.72 13.92
CA PHE A 316 2.23 -4.47 13.46
C PHE A 316 3.35 -4.06 14.40
N GLY A 317 4.38 -3.41 13.85
CA GLY A 317 5.45 -2.82 14.65
C GLY A 317 5.04 -1.48 15.25
N PRO A 318 5.97 -0.81 15.94
CA PRO A 318 5.73 0.52 16.50
C PRO A 318 5.45 1.55 15.40
N ASP A 319 4.61 2.55 15.71
CA ASP A 319 4.18 3.58 14.76
C ASP A 319 5.36 4.44 14.25
N GLU A 320 6.30 4.81 15.14
CA GLU A 320 7.52 5.52 14.73
C GLU A 320 8.52 4.65 13.94
N GLY A 321 8.31 3.35 13.88
CA GLY A 321 9.25 2.40 13.28
C GLY A 321 10.58 2.29 14.03
N TYR A 322 11.62 1.86 13.31
CA TYR A 322 12.97 1.72 13.85
C TYR A 322 13.98 2.52 13.04
N ALA A 323 14.65 3.47 13.69
CA ALA A 323 15.77 4.19 13.11
C ALA A 323 17.07 3.38 13.16
N PHE A 324 17.89 3.52 12.12
CA PHE A 324 19.23 2.95 12.07
C PHE A 324 20.18 3.81 11.23
N THR A 325 21.47 3.64 11.45
CA THR A 325 22.49 4.25 10.58
C THR A 325 22.86 3.24 9.50
N PRO A 326 22.56 3.51 8.21
CA PRO A 326 22.96 2.61 7.16
C PRO A 326 24.50 2.57 7.03
N PRO A 327 25.08 1.43 6.61
CA PRO A 327 26.46 1.40 6.11
C PRO A 327 26.63 2.33 4.90
N ASP A 328 27.86 2.50 4.45
CA ASP A 328 28.16 3.23 3.21
C ASP A 328 27.38 2.64 2.02
N LEU A 329 26.43 3.43 1.51
CA LEU A 329 25.53 3.04 0.42
C LEU A 329 26.18 3.26 -0.96
N GLY A 330 27.29 4.00 -1.05
CA GLY A 330 28.00 4.26 -2.31
C GLY A 330 28.54 3.00 -2.99
N SER A 331 28.59 1.87 -2.28
CA SER A 331 28.93 0.55 -2.84
C SER A 331 27.78 -0.13 -3.59
N LEU A 332 26.54 0.37 -3.44
CA LEU A 332 25.36 -0.16 -4.11
C LEU A 332 25.18 0.51 -5.47
N THR A 333 24.82 -0.28 -6.48
CA THR A 333 24.66 0.20 -7.84
C THR A 333 23.22 0.06 -8.31
N ASP A 334 22.79 1.03 -9.12
CA ASP A 334 21.52 0.96 -9.84
C ASP A 334 21.64 0.04 -11.07
N THR A 335 21.92 -1.24 -10.81
CA THR A 335 21.97 -2.32 -11.80
C THR A 335 20.69 -3.14 -11.67
N PRO A 336 19.89 -3.32 -12.73
CA PRO A 336 18.65 -4.08 -12.69
C PRO A 336 18.81 -5.46 -12.03
N ALA A 337 17.81 -5.88 -11.25
CA ALA A 337 17.75 -7.24 -10.74
C ALA A 337 17.42 -8.18 -11.91
N VAL A 338 18.45 -8.80 -12.49
CA VAL A 338 18.34 -9.67 -13.67
C VAL A 338 17.30 -10.77 -13.41
N ASN A 339 16.25 -10.80 -14.25
CA ASN A 339 15.29 -11.89 -14.31
C ASN A 339 15.13 -12.32 -15.79
N PRO A 340 15.80 -13.40 -16.21
CA PRO A 340 15.80 -13.83 -17.61
C PRO A 340 14.40 -14.14 -18.16
N GLU A 341 13.50 -14.66 -17.33
CA GLU A 341 12.13 -14.98 -17.76
C GLU A 341 11.32 -13.70 -18.03
N SER A 342 11.49 -12.70 -17.17
CA SER A 342 10.85 -11.40 -17.37
C SER A 342 11.41 -10.69 -18.61
N GLU A 343 12.73 -10.69 -18.81
CA GLU A 343 13.34 -10.11 -20.01
C GLU A 343 12.80 -10.75 -21.31
N GLN A 344 12.63 -12.07 -21.33
CA GLN A 344 12.04 -12.79 -22.47
C GLN A 344 10.58 -12.40 -22.74
N ARG A 345 9.78 -12.22 -21.68
CA ARG A 345 8.39 -11.79 -21.80
C ARG A 345 8.28 -10.35 -22.32
N ALA A 346 9.11 -9.44 -21.81
CA ALA A 346 9.17 -8.07 -22.29
C ALA A 346 9.52 -8.01 -23.80
N ALA A 347 10.52 -8.79 -24.21
CA ALA A 347 10.94 -8.87 -25.60
C ALA A 347 9.83 -9.45 -26.50
N LEU A 348 9.10 -10.47 -26.05
CA LEU A 348 7.96 -11.03 -26.78
C LEU A 348 6.84 -9.99 -26.97
N LEU A 349 6.51 -9.22 -25.93
CA LEU A 349 5.47 -8.19 -26.01
C LEU A 349 5.84 -7.08 -27.00
N ARG A 350 7.09 -6.63 -27.01
CA ARG A 350 7.60 -5.68 -28.02
C ARG A 350 7.52 -6.25 -29.43
N GLN A 351 7.97 -7.49 -29.62
CA GLN A 351 7.85 -8.16 -30.92
C GLN A 351 6.41 -8.34 -31.41
N LEU A 352 5.42 -8.40 -30.51
CA LEU A 352 4.02 -8.44 -30.89
C LEU A 352 3.51 -7.04 -31.24
N ALA A 353 3.93 -6.00 -30.52
CA ALA A 353 3.60 -4.61 -30.82
C ALA A 353 4.09 -4.20 -32.22
N ASP A 354 5.32 -4.56 -32.58
CA ASP A 354 5.96 -4.23 -33.86
C ASP A 354 5.32 -4.92 -35.09
N LYS A 355 4.40 -5.87 -34.86
CA LYS A 355 3.68 -6.59 -35.93
C LYS A 355 2.36 -5.92 -36.32
N PHE A 356 1.97 -4.85 -35.65
CA PHE A 356 0.70 -4.14 -35.81
C PHE A 356 0.83 -2.80 -36.52
#